data_AF-A0A1Y2NSK0-F1
#
_entry.id   AF-A0A1Y2NSK0-F1
#
_cell.length_a   1.000
_cell.length_b   1.000
_cell.length_c   1.000
_cell.angle_alpha   90.00
_cell.angle_beta   90.00
_cell.angle_gamma   90.00
#
_symmetry.space_group_name_H-M   'P 1'
#
loop_
_entity.id
_entity.type
_entity.pdbx_description
1 polymer ?
#
loop_
_entity_poly.entity_id
_entity_poly.type
_entity_poly.pdbx_seq_one_letter_code
_entity_poly.pdbx_strand_id
1 'polypeptide(L)'
;MQRHIYLEDTYRFTVTTQVVDAGTGELGSWLTLRDNVFHPQGGGQPGDVGTVGDMAVRPFKAPGTDTHVVRLSCERLLEVGDEVTSSVDPEVRRRHAALHTCGHVVDGFVRELGFRHRVSNHFPGQARIEFDAGADKPDLEQLARTVEERTLRAIEDDRKVYASESGDLRLIGIDGLHEDPCGGTHVSSLGQLTGFSLRSVKVKGGVLKVGYVVEHV
;
A
#
# COMPACT_ATOMS: atom_id res chain seq x y z
N MET A 1 -2.90 -19.20 -13.90
CA MET A 1 -2.17 -18.08 -13.26
C MET A 1 -3.20 -17.10 -12.73
N GLN A 2 -3.05 -16.64 -11.49
CA GLN A 2 -3.92 -15.62 -10.90
C GLN A 2 -3.56 -14.24 -11.47
N ARG A 3 -4.56 -13.41 -11.76
CA ARG A 3 -4.42 -11.99 -12.11
C ARG A 3 -4.63 -11.12 -10.88
N HIS A 4 -3.83 -10.06 -10.74
CA HIS A 4 -3.89 -9.14 -9.61
C HIS A 4 -4.58 -7.85 -10.02
N ILE A 5 -5.91 -7.87 -10.02
CA ILE A 5 -6.75 -6.75 -10.47
C ILE A 5 -6.46 -5.47 -9.67
N TYR A 6 -6.13 -5.59 -8.39
CA TYR A 6 -5.76 -4.44 -7.54
C TYR A 6 -4.49 -3.70 -8.00
N LEU A 7 -3.62 -4.34 -8.79
CA LEU A 7 -2.44 -3.70 -9.39
C LEU A 7 -2.77 -2.98 -10.70
N GLU A 8 -3.78 -3.48 -11.43
CA GLU A 8 -4.28 -2.92 -12.70
C GLU A 8 -5.13 -1.68 -12.44
N ASP A 9 -6.03 -1.74 -11.45
CA ASP A 9 -6.91 -0.63 -11.07
C ASP A 9 -7.18 -0.64 -9.56
N THR A 10 -6.63 0.35 -8.86
CA THR A 10 -6.81 0.51 -7.40
C THR A 10 -8.28 0.73 -7.01
N TYR A 11 -9.09 1.30 -7.91
CA TYR A 11 -10.49 1.64 -7.71
C TYR A 11 -11.46 0.57 -8.22
N ARG A 12 -10.95 -0.54 -8.78
CA ARG A 12 -11.76 -1.72 -9.04
C ARG A 12 -12.03 -2.43 -7.71
N PHE A 13 -13.21 -2.22 -7.16
CA PHE A 13 -13.58 -2.76 -5.85
C PHE A 13 -14.28 -4.12 -5.89
N THR A 14 -14.91 -4.45 -7.02
CA THR A 14 -15.70 -5.68 -7.19
C THR A 14 -15.36 -6.36 -8.50
N VAL A 15 -15.26 -7.70 -8.48
CA VAL A 15 -15.06 -8.52 -9.68
C VAL A 15 -15.81 -9.84 -9.57
N THR A 16 -16.48 -10.23 -10.64
CA THR A 16 -16.98 -11.60 -10.83
C THR A 16 -15.85 -12.44 -11.42
N THR A 17 -15.52 -13.55 -10.75
CA THR A 17 -14.34 -14.37 -11.02
C THR A 17 -14.64 -15.83 -10.66
N GLN A 18 -13.71 -16.73 -10.97
CA GLN A 18 -13.78 -18.13 -10.58
C GLN A 18 -12.83 -18.46 -9.43
N VAL A 19 -13.22 -19.40 -8.59
CA VAL A 19 -12.32 -20.10 -7.66
C VAL A 19 -11.42 -21.03 -8.47
N VAL A 20 -10.10 -20.89 -8.33
CA VAL A 20 -9.10 -21.66 -9.09
C VAL A 20 -8.30 -22.63 -8.23
N ASP A 21 -8.32 -22.43 -6.91
CA ASP A 21 -7.69 -23.32 -5.93
C ASP A 21 -8.37 -23.11 -4.58
N ALA A 22 -8.45 -24.15 -3.75
CA ALA A 22 -9.03 -24.08 -2.42
C ALA A 22 -8.49 -25.21 -1.56
N GLY A 23 -8.40 -24.98 -0.26
CA GLY A 23 -7.93 -26.00 0.66
C GLY A 23 -7.96 -25.57 2.11
N THR A 24 -7.47 -26.45 2.96
CA THR A 24 -7.29 -26.21 4.40
C THR A 24 -5.80 -26.22 4.73
N GLY A 25 -5.41 -25.43 5.71
CA GLY A 25 -4.05 -25.39 6.24
C GLY A 25 -4.05 -25.04 7.71
N GLU A 26 -2.87 -24.79 8.27
CA GLU A 26 -2.71 -24.45 9.70
C GLU A 26 -3.49 -23.20 10.12
N LEU A 27 -3.71 -22.27 9.18
CA LEU A 27 -4.46 -21.02 9.41
C LEU A 27 -5.95 -21.13 9.08
N GLY A 28 -6.46 -22.34 8.83
CA GLY A 28 -7.84 -22.60 8.46
C GLY A 28 -8.05 -22.78 6.95
N SER A 29 -9.30 -22.62 6.52
CA SER A 29 -9.68 -22.74 5.11
C SER A 29 -9.23 -21.52 4.31
N TRP A 30 -8.86 -21.75 3.05
CA TRP A 30 -8.47 -20.71 2.12
C TRP A 30 -8.94 -21.02 0.71
N LEU A 31 -9.05 -19.97 -0.10
CA LEU A 31 -9.32 -20.07 -1.53
C LEU A 31 -8.45 -19.09 -2.32
N THR A 32 -8.29 -19.36 -3.61
CA THR A 32 -7.60 -18.52 -4.59
C THR A 32 -8.56 -18.20 -5.72
N LEU A 33 -8.63 -16.92 -6.10
CA LEU A 33 -9.47 -16.45 -7.21
C LEU A 33 -8.64 -16.29 -8.48
N ARG A 34 -9.24 -16.52 -9.65
CA ARG A 34 -8.62 -16.27 -10.97
C ARG A 34 -8.24 -14.80 -11.13
N ASP A 35 -9.20 -13.90 -10.96
CA ASP A 35 -9.03 -12.46 -10.98
C ASP A 35 -9.18 -11.94 -9.54
N ASN A 36 -8.06 -11.69 -8.88
CA ASN A 36 -8.04 -11.31 -7.47
C ASN A 36 -8.05 -9.79 -7.30
N VAL A 37 -9.11 -9.30 -6.65
CA VAL A 37 -9.29 -7.88 -6.33
C VAL A 37 -8.64 -7.47 -5.00
N PHE A 38 -8.15 -8.40 -4.18
CA PHE A 38 -7.64 -8.11 -2.83
C PHE A 38 -6.12 -7.90 -2.81
N HIS A 39 -5.66 -6.77 -2.28
CA HIS A 39 -4.26 -6.56 -1.93
C HIS A 39 -3.94 -7.27 -0.60
N PRO A 40 -2.98 -8.22 -0.57
CA PRO A 40 -2.48 -8.81 0.67
C PRO A 40 -1.55 -7.84 1.40
N GLN A 41 -1.43 -7.95 2.72
CA GLN A 41 -0.47 -7.12 3.47
C GLN A 41 0.96 -7.23 2.92
N GLY A 42 1.64 -6.10 2.74
CA GLY A 42 3.00 -6.04 2.20
C GLY A 42 3.49 -4.60 2.01
N GLY A 43 4.82 -4.40 1.96
CA GLY A 43 5.40 -3.07 1.72
C GLY A 43 5.08 -2.02 2.80
N GLY A 44 4.65 -2.46 3.99
CA GLY A 44 4.15 -1.56 5.04
C GLY A 44 2.66 -1.22 4.92
N GLN A 45 2.00 -1.58 3.81
CA GLN A 45 0.57 -1.39 3.62
C GLN A 45 -0.24 -2.54 4.23
N PRO A 46 -1.27 -2.25 5.06
CA PRO A 46 -2.22 -3.26 5.51
C PRO A 46 -2.97 -3.93 4.34
N GLY A 47 -3.35 -5.19 4.53
CA GLY A 47 -4.17 -5.92 3.57
C GLY A 47 -5.60 -5.39 3.51
N ASP A 48 -6.29 -5.66 2.41
CA ASP A 48 -7.71 -5.33 2.30
C ASP A 48 -8.60 -6.19 3.20
N VAL A 49 -9.84 -5.73 3.32
CA VAL A 49 -10.94 -6.45 3.93
C VAL A 49 -12.09 -6.51 2.94
N GLY A 50 -12.89 -7.57 2.97
CA GLY A 50 -14.03 -7.70 2.07
C GLY A 50 -14.67 -9.08 2.09
N THR A 51 -15.38 -9.41 1.01
CA THR A 51 -16.17 -10.63 0.90
C THR A 51 -16.01 -11.35 -0.44
N VAL A 52 -16.28 -12.65 -0.42
CA VAL A 52 -16.56 -13.47 -1.61
C VAL A 52 -17.99 -13.98 -1.45
N GLY A 53 -18.91 -13.48 -2.27
CA GLY A 53 -20.34 -13.58 -2.01
C GLY A 53 -20.70 -12.88 -0.70
N ASP A 54 -21.38 -13.61 0.18
CA ASP A 54 -21.74 -13.24 1.56
C ASP A 54 -20.64 -13.53 2.58
N MET A 55 -19.57 -14.24 2.19
CA MET A 55 -18.54 -14.73 3.11
C MET A 55 -17.42 -13.71 3.30
N ALA A 56 -17.13 -13.35 4.54
CA ALA A 56 -15.99 -12.50 4.88
C ALA A 56 -14.67 -13.21 4.61
N VAL A 57 -13.70 -12.47 4.05
CA VAL A 57 -12.37 -12.99 3.75
C VAL A 57 -11.25 -12.02 4.13
N ARG A 58 -10.02 -12.54 4.24
CA ARG A 58 -8.80 -11.74 4.40
C ARG A 58 -7.70 -12.23 3.47
N PRO A 59 -7.03 -11.34 2.71
CA PRO A 59 -5.96 -11.72 1.80
C PRO A 59 -4.65 -11.94 2.55
N PHE A 60 -3.93 -12.99 2.16
CA PHE A 60 -2.58 -13.28 2.58
C PHE A 60 -1.77 -13.84 1.41
N LYS A 61 -0.45 -13.62 1.42
CA LYS A 61 0.45 -14.21 0.42
C LYS A 61 0.58 -15.70 0.68
N ALA A 62 0.51 -16.52 -0.37
CA ALA A 62 0.72 -17.95 -0.25
C ALA A 62 2.12 -18.23 0.35
N PRO A 63 2.23 -19.20 1.27
CA PRO A 63 3.52 -19.55 1.86
C PRO A 63 4.44 -20.24 0.84
N GLY A 64 5.75 -20.20 1.09
CA GLY A 64 6.75 -20.86 0.26
C GLY A 64 7.21 -19.99 -0.93
N THR A 65 7.44 -20.61 -2.07
CA THR A 65 8.01 -19.95 -3.27
C THR A 65 6.98 -19.18 -4.08
N ASP A 66 5.69 -19.46 -3.93
CA ASP A 66 4.60 -18.83 -4.69
C ASP A 66 4.07 -17.55 -4.03
N THR A 67 4.97 -16.71 -3.51
CA THR A 67 4.59 -15.49 -2.76
C THR A 67 3.80 -14.45 -3.58
N HIS A 68 3.77 -14.62 -4.91
CA HIS A 68 2.93 -13.83 -5.80
C HIS A 68 1.45 -14.23 -5.72
N VAL A 69 1.13 -15.47 -5.36
CA VAL A 69 -0.26 -15.92 -5.22
C VAL A 69 -0.88 -15.32 -3.95
N VAL A 70 -2.04 -14.72 -4.11
CA VAL A 70 -2.89 -14.22 -3.03
C VAL A 70 -3.96 -15.24 -2.72
N ARG A 71 -3.93 -15.75 -1.49
CA ARG A 71 -4.97 -16.59 -0.91
C ARG A 71 -5.87 -15.76 -0.02
N LEU A 72 -7.13 -16.17 0.05
CA LEU A 72 -8.16 -15.55 0.86
C LEU A 72 -8.53 -16.52 1.98
N SER A 73 -8.30 -16.14 3.25
CA SER A 73 -8.77 -16.94 4.38
C SER A 73 -10.30 -16.87 4.42
N CYS A 74 -10.97 -18.00 4.64
CA CYS A 74 -12.41 -18.09 4.59
C CYS A 74 -12.95 -19.04 5.67
N GLU A 75 -14.22 -18.87 6.03
CA GLU A 75 -14.87 -19.73 7.05
C GLU A 75 -15.39 -21.04 6.45
N ARG A 76 -15.66 -21.07 5.15
CA ARG A 76 -16.11 -22.26 4.41
C ARG A 76 -15.38 -22.38 3.07
N LEU A 77 -15.19 -23.61 2.63
CA LEU A 77 -14.63 -23.89 1.30
C LEU A 77 -15.69 -23.62 0.22
N LEU A 78 -15.19 -23.18 -0.93
CA LEU A 78 -15.93 -23.14 -2.19
C LEU A 78 -15.29 -24.15 -3.14
N GLU A 79 -16.04 -24.62 -4.13
CA GLU A 79 -15.52 -25.61 -5.09
C GLU A 79 -14.69 -24.92 -6.16
N VAL A 80 -13.61 -25.59 -6.60
CA VAL A 80 -12.84 -25.11 -7.74
C VAL A 80 -13.73 -25.11 -8.98
N GLY A 81 -13.81 -23.98 -9.65
CA GLY A 81 -14.72 -23.74 -10.77
C GLY A 81 -15.95 -22.88 -10.43
N ASP A 82 -16.25 -22.67 -9.14
CA ASP A 82 -17.36 -21.81 -8.71
C ASP A 82 -17.17 -20.39 -9.23
N GLU A 83 -18.22 -19.85 -9.85
CA GLU A 83 -18.30 -18.43 -10.17
C GLU A 83 -18.78 -17.65 -8.95
N VAL A 84 -18.00 -16.65 -8.56
CA VAL A 84 -18.22 -15.86 -7.35
C VAL A 84 -18.06 -14.37 -7.66
N THR A 85 -18.83 -13.55 -6.95
CA THR A 85 -18.58 -12.11 -6.91
C THR A 85 -17.74 -11.79 -5.69
N SER A 86 -16.58 -11.19 -5.89
CA SER A 86 -15.69 -10.77 -4.81
C SER A 86 -15.62 -9.25 -4.71
N SER A 87 -15.61 -8.72 -3.50
CA SER A 87 -15.61 -7.28 -3.24
C SER A 87 -14.69 -6.91 -2.08
N VAL A 88 -13.92 -5.83 -2.22
CA VAL A 88 -13.21 -5.18 -1.11
C VAL A 88 -14.04 -4.04 -0.54
N ASP A 89 -13.80 -3.70 0.72
CA ASP A 89 -14.32 -2.46 1.31
C ASP A 89 -13.67 -1.24 0.62
N PRO A 90 -14.44 -0.41 -0.10
CA PRO A 90 -13.89 0.71 -0.85
C PRO A 90 -13.30 1.81 0.03
N GLU A 91 -13.85 2.02 1.23
CA GLU A 91 -13.38 3.05 2.16
C GLU A 91 -12.02 2.65 2.73
N VAL A 92 -11.89 1.39 3.15
CA VAL A 92 -10.63 0.83 3.64
C VAL A 92 -9.56 0.87 2.54
N ARG A 93 -9.89 0.43 1.31
CA ARG A 93 -8.96 0.47 0.17
C ARG A 93 -8.46 1.89 -0.11
N ARG A 94 -9.37 2.87 -0.22
CA ARG A 94 -9.01 4.27 -0.50
C ARG A 94 -8.10 4.83 0.58
N ARG A 95 -8.42 4.57 1.85
CA ARG A 95 -7.59 5.00 2.98
C ARG A 95 -6.20 4.40 2.94
N HIS A 96 -6.09 3.09 2.67
CA HIS A 96 -4.80 2.41 2.56
C HIS A 96 -3.98 2.95 1.39
N ALA A 97 -4.60 3.17 0.22
CA ALA A 97 -3.95 3.74 -0.95
C ALA A 97 -3.46 5.17 -0.71
N ALA A 98 -4.26 6.00 -0.02
CA ALA A 98 -3.87 7.36 0.35
C ALA A 98 -2.65 7.36 1.29
N LEU A 99 -2.68 6.57 2.36
CA LEU A 99 -1.57 6.45 3.30
C LEU A 99 -0.31 5.92 2.63
N HIS A 100 -0.42 4.92 1.75
CA HIS A 100 0.73 4.36 1.05
C HIS A 100 1.35 5.39 0.10
N THR A 101 0.52 6.04 -0.72
CA THR A 101 0.99 7.06 -1.68
C THR A 101 1.64 8.25 -0.96
N CYS A 102 1.02 8.78 0.09
CA CYS A 102 1.64 9.83 0.89
C CYS A 102 2.95 9.38 1.53
N GLY A 103 3.07 8.10 1.88
CA GLY A 103 4.32 7.50 2.31
C GLY A 103 5.44 7.61 1.29
N HIS A 104 5.15 7.38 0.00
CA HIS A 104 6.11 7.65 -1.08
C HIS A 104 6.47 9.13 -1.15
N VAL A 105 5.50 10.05 -1.08
CA VAL A 105 5.79 11.50 -1.14
C VAL A 105 6.75 11.91 -0.01
N VAL A 106 6.45 11.50 1.22
CA VAL A 106 7.30 11.77 2.39
C VAL A 106 8.68 11.12 2.24
N ASP A 107 8.74 9.87 1.77
CA ASP A 107 10.00 9.17 1.53
C ASP A 107 10.89 9.90 0.54
N GLY A 108 10.34 10.28 -0.62
CA GLY A 108 11.08 10.97 -1.68
C GLY A 108 11.68 12.28 -1.19
N PHE A 109 10.89 13.13 -0.53
CA PHE A 109 11.40 14.42 -0.04
C PHE A 109 12.43 14.27 1.09
N VAL A 110 12.29 13.28 1.97
CA VAL A 110 13.29 13.03 3.01
C VAL A 110 14.59 12.46 2.41
N ARG A 111 14.50 11.62 1.37
CA ARG A 111 15.68 11.11 0.64
C ARG A 111 16.44 12.19 -0.10
N GLU A 112 15.75 13.17 -0.68
CA GLU A 112 16.40 14.34 -1.30
C GLU A 112 17.20 15.19 -0.29
N LEU A 113 16.86 15.11 1.00
CA LEU A 113 17.62 15.73 2.09
C LEU A 113 18.83 14.87 2.54
N GLY A 114 19.12 13.77 1.85
CA GLY A 114 20.29 12.92 2.06
C GLY A 114 20.09 11.75 3.02
N PHE A 115 18.87 11.54 3.53
CA PHE A 115 18.57 10.41 4.41
C PHE A 115 18.32 9.13 3.61
N ARG A 116 18.70 7.99 4.18
CA ARG A 116 18.51 6.68 3.54
C ARG A 116 17.30 5.98 4.11
N HIS A 117 16.41 5.54 3.22
CA HIS A 117 15.23 4.74 3.56
C HIS A 117 15.62 3.48 4.35
N ARG A 118 14.81 3.12 5.35
CA ARG A 118 14.91 1.82 6.03
C ARG A 118 13.62 1.02 5.98
N VAL A 119 12.52 1.60 6.46
CA VAL A 119 11.26 0.88 6.70
C VAL A 119 10.07 1.80 6.47
N SER A 120 9.02 1.25 5.86
CA SER A 120 7.71 1.87 5.73
C SER A 120 6.66 1.20 6.62
N ASN A 121 5.77 2.01 7.18
CA ASN A 121 4.54 1.57 7.80
C ASN A 121 3.42 2.53 7.37
N HIS A 122 2.34 2.01 6.81
CA HIS A 122 1.19 2.77 6.31
C HIS A 122 -0.11 2.38 7.03
N PHE A 123 -0.03 1.76 8.21
CA PHE A 123 -1.20 1.43 8.99
C PHE A 123 -1.89 2.71 9.49
N PRO A 124 -3.23 2.82 9.38
CA PRO A 124 -3.99 3.93 9.93
C PRO A 124 -3.62 4.27 11.38
N GLY A 125 -3.42 5.54 11.68
CA GLY A 125 -3.00 6.03 13.00
C GLY A 125 -1.54 5.73 13.38
N GLN A 126 -0.82 4.93 12.59
CA GLN A 126 0.56 4.53 12.87
C GLN A 126 1.55 4.86 11.73
N ALA A 127 1.03 5.40 10.62
CA ALA A 127 1.79 5.68 9.42
C ALA A 127 3.06 6.50 9.70
N ARG A 128 4.19 5.99 9.17
CA ARG A 128 5.52 6.57 9.31
C ARG A 128 6.51 5.96 8.32
N ILE A 129 7.51 6.73 7.94
CA ILE A 129 8.72 6.27 7.27
C ILE A 129 9.90 6.37 8.23
N GLU A 130 10.78 5.37 8.22
CA GLU A 130 11.99 5.32 9.03
C GLU A 130 13.23 5.39 8.13
N PHE A 131 14.22 6.19 8.56
CA PHE A 131 15.45 6.47 7.83
C PHE A 131 16.68 6.34 8.72
N ASP A 132 17.84 6.08 8.14
CA ASP A 132 19.13 6.22 8.83
C ASP A 132 19.40 7.70 9.15
N ALA A 133 19.54 8.06 10.43
CA ALA A 133 19.76 9.45 10.85
C ALA A 133 21.20 9.94 10.62
N GLY A 134 22.14 9.04 10.29
CA GLY A 134 23.56 9.36 10.19
C GLY A 134 24.21 9.65 11.55
N ALA A 135 25.46 10.11 11.51
CA ALA A 135 26.22 10.49 12.72
C ALA A 135 25.89 11.93 13.17
N ASP A 136 25.60 12.82 12.22
CA ASP A 136 25.24 14.20 12.50
C ASP A 136 23.81 14.30 12.99
N LYS A 137 23.57 15.20 13.96
CA LYS A 137 22.21 15.47 14.44
C LYS A 137 21.52 16.41 13.45
N PRO A 138 20.46 15.97 12.76
CA PRO A 138 19.76 16.85 11.84
C PRO A 138 18.93 17.90 12.59
N ASP A 139 18.75 19.06 11.98
CA ASP A 139 17.75 20.03 12.40
C ASP A 139 16.35 19.47 12.07
N LEU A 140 15.71 18.90 13.08
CA LEU A 140 14.41 18.24 12.92
C LEU A 140 13.29 19.23 12.63
N GLU A 141 13.39 20.47 13.09
CA GLU A 141 12.38 21.50 12.86
C GLU A 141 12.43 21.98 11.41
N GLN A 142 13.64 22.28 10.92
CA GLN A 142 13.82 22.62 9.51
C GLN A 142 13.44 21.45 8.59
N LEU A 143 13.79 20.21 8.95
CA LEU A 143 13.40 19.02 8.18
C LEU A 143 11.88 18.87 8.13
N ALA A 144 11.20 18.97 9.27
CA ALA A 144 9.75 18.86 9.35
C ALA A 144 9.07 19.92 8.48
N ARG A 145 9.48 21.19 8.61
CA ARG A 145 8.96 22.30 7.80
C ARG A 145 9.15 22.04 6.31
N THR A 146 10.37 21.70 5.89
CA THR A 146 10.67 21.45 4.46
C THR A 146 9.84 20.30 3.90
N VAL A 147 9.74 19.18 4.61
CA VAL A 147 8.98 18.00 4.14
C VAL A 147 7.49 18.31 4.09
N GLU A 148 6.95 19.00 5.09
CA GLU A 148 5.54 19.36 5.16
C GLU A 148 5.14 20.32 4.04
N GLU A 149 5.89 21.43 3.88
CA GLU A 149 5.66 22.42 2.81
C GLU A 149 5.72 21.78 1.42
N ARG A 150 6.73 20.95 1.16
CA ARG A 150 6.89 20.30 -0.16
C ARG A 150 5.83 19.25 -0.43
N THR A 151 5.39 18.52 0.60
CA THR A 151 4.30 17.54 0.46
C THR A 151 2.97 18.22 0.19
N LEU A 152 2.63 19.28 0.93
CA LEU A 152 1.43 20.08 0.68
C LEU A 152 1.45 20.68 -0.72
N ARG A 153 2.59 21.20 -1.16
CA ARG A 153 2.74 21.74 -2.51
C ARG A 153 2.57 20.67 -3.59
N ALA A 154 3.13 19.48 -3.40
CA ALA A 154 2.96 18.35 -4.32
C ALA A 154 1.51 17.89 -4.46
N ILE A 155 0.74 17.95 -3.36
CA ILE A 155 -0.72 17.69 -3.36
C ILE A 155 -1.47 18.80 -4.09
N GLU A 156 -1.15 20.07 -3.81
CA GLU A 156 -1.76 21.23 -4.47
C GLU A 156 -1.50 21.24 -5.98
N ASP A 157 -0.29 20.88 -6.41
CA ASP A 157 0.09 20.76 -7.82
C ASP A 157 -0.55 19.52 -8.51
N ASP A 158 -1.31 18.71 -7.77
CA ASP A 158 -1.98 17.49 -8.24
C ASP A 158 -1.04 16.58 -9.05
N ARG A 159 0.16 16.33 -8.51
CA ARG A 159 1.16 15.53 -9.24
C ARG A 159 0.62 14.15 -9.55
N LYS A 160 0.83 13.72 -10.79
CA LYS A 160 0.38 12.42 -11.27
C LYS A 160 1.10 11.30 -10.55
N VAL A 161 0.35 10.26 -10.18
CA VAL A 161 0.87 8.98 -9.73
C VAL A 161 0.65 7.96 -10.84
N TYR A 162 1.68 7.18 -11.16
CA TYR A 162 1.62 6.23 -12.27
C TYR A 162 2.32 4.93 -11.94
N ALA A 163 1.92 3.86 -12.62
CA ALA A 163 2.61 2.58 -12.60
C ALA A 163 3.40 2.40 -13.89
N SER A 164 4.57 1.77 -13.78
CA SER A 164 5.38 1.34 -14.93
C SER A 164 6.01 -0.02 -14.64
N GLU A 165 6.72 -0.57 -15.62
CA GLU A 165 7.40 -1.86 -15.49
C GLU A 165 8.87 -1.72 -15.90
N SER A 166 9.75 -2.39 -15.15
CA SER A 166 11.17 -2.55 -15.48
C SER A 166 11.56 -4.00 -15.32
N GLY A 167 11.57 -4.74 -16.44
CA GLY A 167 11.65 -6.21 -16.40
C GLY A 167 10.43 -6.78 -15.70
N ASP A 168 10.64 -7.66 -14.72
CA ASP A 168 9.55 -8.27 -13.94
C ASP A 168 9.10 -7.42 -12.73
N LEU A 169 9.65 -6.21 -12.57
CA LEU A 169 9.34 -5.31 -11.44
C LEU A 169 8.29 -4.27 -11.83
N ARG A 170 7.20 -4.24 -11.08
CA ARG A 170 6.27 -3.11 -11.07
C ARG A 170 6.86 -1.95 -10.28
N LEU A 171 6.91 -0.78 -10.92
CA LEU A 171 7.33 0.47 -10.32
C LEU A 171 6.13 1.38 -10.10
N ILE A 172 6.21 2.23 -9.08
CA ILE A 172 5.29 3.34 -8.84
C ILE A 172 6.07 4.64 -8.87
N GLY A 173 5.65 5.52 -9.76
CA GLY A 173 6.22 6.85 -9.95
C GLY A 173 5.30 7.96 -9.48
N ILE A 174 5.91 9.02 -8.95
CA ILE A 174 5.26 10.29 -8.64
C ILE A 174 5.99 11.36 -9.45
N ASP A 175 5.23 12.09 -10.27
CA ASP A 175 5.80 13.04 -11.21
C ASP A 175 6.68 14.11 -10.51
N GLY A 176 7.85 14.36 -11.09
CA GLY A 176 8.85 15.28 -10.55
C GLY A 176 9.36 14.94 -9.14
N LEU A 177 9.27 13.66 -8.71
CA LEU A 177 9.81 13.19 -7.43
C LEU A 177 10.68 11.93 -7.62
N HIS A 178 10.06 10.75 -7.73
CA HIS A 178 10.78 9.49 -7.82
C HIS A 178 9.93 8.36 -8.39
N GLU A 179 10.59 7.25 -8.71
CA GLU A 179 9.98 5.99 -9.13
C GLU A 179 10.66 4.82 -8.42
N ASP A 180 9.89 4.05 -7.65
CA ASP A 180 10.39 2.95 -6.82
C ASP A 180 9.61 1.64 -7.07
N PRO A 181 10.23 0.45 -6.92
CA PRO A 181 9.52 -0.82 -6.94
C PRO A 181 8.46 -0.89 -5.84
N CYS A 182 7.19 -1.09 -6.23
CA CYS A 182 6.10 -1.19 -5.27
C CYS A 182 4.93 -2.04 -5.80
N GLY A 183 4.51 -3.00 -4.97
CA GLY A 183 3.35 -3.87 -5.21
C GLY A 183 2.08 -3.45 -4.46
N GLY A 184 2.05 -2.22 -3.92
CA GLY A 184 0.90 -1.67 -3.22
C GLY A 184 -0.15 -1.06 -4.14
N THR A 185 -1.27 -0.64 -3.54
CA THR A 185 -2.31 0.16 -4.19
C THR A 185 -2.06 1.64 -3.95
N HIS A 186 -2.28 2.48 -4.95
CA HIS A 186 -1.95 3.90 -4.91
C HIS A 186 -3.11 4.74 -5.45
N VAL A 187 -3.24 5.97 -4.94
CA VAL A 187 -4.11 6.95 -5.61
C VAL A 187 -3.56 7.23 -7.01
N SER A 188 -4.43 7.61 -7.94
CA SER A 188 -4.02 7.95 -9.31
C SER A 188 -3.40 9.35 -9.43
N SER A 189 -3.66 10.21 -8.44
CA SER A 189 -3.11 11.56 -8.38
C SER A 189 -3.00 12.06 -6.95
N LEU A 190 -2.02 12.92 -6.66
CA LEU A 190 -1.84 13.46 -5.31
C LEU A 190 -2.98 14.40 -4.88
N GLY A 191 -3.74 14.99 -5.80
CA GLY A 191 -4.93 15.79 -5.47
C GLY A 191 -6.08 14.97 -4.87
N GLN A 192 -5.96 13.64 -4.85
CA GLN A 192 -6.90 12.76 -4.12
C GLN A 192 -6.55 12.65 -2.62
N LEU A 193 -5.46 13.27 -2.18
CA LEU A 193 -5.04 13.33 -0.79
C LEU A 193 -5.54 14.61 -0.13
N THR A 194 -6.03 14.51 1.10
CA THR A 194 -6.47 15.66 1.91
C THR A 194 -6.11 15.47 3.37
N GLY A 195 -6.13 16.57 4.14
CA GLY A 195 -5.86 16.54 5.58
C GLY A 195 -4.43 16.09 5.93
N PHE A 196 -3.48 16.25 5.02
CA PHE A 196 -2.08 15.88 5.28
C PHE A 196 -1.46 16.75 6.40
N SER A 197 -0.73 16.12 7.30
CA SER A 197 0.20 16.78 8.23
C SER A 197 1.23 15.79 8.78
N LEU A 198 2.37 16.32 9.24
CA LEU A 198 3.35 15.53 9.98
C LEU A 198 2.94 15.38 11.45
N ARG A 199 2.62 14.15 11.86
CA ARG A 199 2.32 13.81 13.26
C ARG A 199 3.55 13.88 14.16
N SER A 200 4.72 13.49 13.65
CA SER A 200 5.95 13.47 14.44
C SER A 200 7.21 13.39 13.58
N VAL A 201 8.24 14.14 13.94
CA VAL A 201 9.60 14.00 13.41
C VAL A 201 10.56 13.82 14.57
N LYS A 202 11.23 12.66 14.66
CA LYS A 202 12.11 12.36 15.81
C LYS A 202 13.23 11.40 15.45
N VAL A 203 14.36 11.54 16.14
CA VAL A 203 15.46 10.56 16.09
C VAL A 203 15.44 9.71 17.35
N LYS A 204 15.45 8.38 17.20
CA LYS A 204 15.58 7.43 18.32
C LYS A 204 16.51 6.29 17.91
N GLY A 205 17.60 6.12 18.66
CA GLY A 205 18.57 5.03 18.41
C GLY A 205 19.21 5.08 17.02
N GLY A 206 19.57 6.28 16.53
CA GLY A 206 20.15 6.44 15.19
C GLY A 206 19.15 6.35 14.03
N VAL A 207 17.86 6.25 14.31
CA VAL A 207 16.80 6.17 13.29
C VAL A 207 15.95 7.44 13.33
N LEU A 208 15.87 8.15 12.20
CA LEU A 208 14.91 9.22 11.98
C LEU A 208 13.55 8.59 11.67
N LYS A 209 12.50 9.03 12.34
CA LYS A 209 11.12 8.59 12.13
C LYS A 209 10.26 9.78 11.78
N VAL A 210 9.66 9.74 10.60
CA VAL A 210 8.75 10.76 10.08
C VAL A 210 7.36 10.14 10.01
N GLY A 211 6.52 10.47 11.00
CA GLY A 211 5.13 10.03 11.09
C GLY A 211 4.20 11.07 10.51
N TYR A 212 3.17 10.62 9.79
CA TYR A 212 2.22 11.48 9.09
C TYR A 212 0.79 10.96 9.24
N VAL A 213 -0.16 11.81 8.86
CA VAL A 213 -1.56 11.49 8.63
C VAL A 213 -1.97 12.07 7.28
N VAL A 214 -2.93 11.43 6.62
CA VAL A 214 -3.57 11.88 5.38
C VAL A 214 -4.85 11.07 5.22
N GLU A 215 -5.82 11.62 4.51
CA GLU A 215 -7.06 10.93 4.14
C GLU A 215 -7.26 11.00 2.62
N HIS A 216 -8.14 10.14 2.11
CA HIS A 216 -8.60 10.20 0.72
C HIS A 216 -9.80 11.16 0.64
N VAL A 217 -9.87 11.99 -0.41
CA VAL A 217 -11.02 12.87 -0.69
C VAL A 217 -12.32 12.13 -0.99
#